data_AF-A0A410PKU2-F1
#
_entry.id   AF-A0A410PKU2-F1
#
_cell.length_a   1.000
_cell.length_b   1.000
_cell.length_c   1.000
_cell.angle_alpha   90.00
_cell.angle_beta   90.00
_cell.angle_gamma   90.00
#
_symmetry.space_group_name_H-M   'P 1'
#
loop_
_entity.id
_entity.type
_entity.pdbx_description
1 polymer ?
#
loop_
_entity_poly.entity_id
_entity_poly.type
_entity_poly.pdbx_seq_one_letter_code
_entity_poly.pdbx_strand_id
1 'polypeptide(L)'
;MEDKKENILITKERIQARVSELGAEISKDYNGKNLYVLSLLRGSFIYAADLVRSINIPVKIGFMTTSSYGDNETSSGKVKIINDIPDDIEGYDVLVVDDIVDTGITMNFVINHVKSLKAGSVKSCVLLDKPERRKLDLTPDYCCFHIPDVFVVGYGLNYGDYYRNVPYVFNWEEK
;
A
#
# COMPACT_ATOMS: atom_id res chain seq x y z
N MET A 1 4.73 -14.93 -20.96
CA MET A 1 3.33 -14.53 -20.69
C MET A 1 2.67 -13.82 -21.89
N GLU A 2 3.39 -13.57 -22.99
CA GLU A 2 2.88 -12.85 -24.17
C GLU A 2 1.70 -13.55 -24.87
N ASP A 3 1.46 -14.85 -24.62
CA ASP A 3 0.35 -15.62 -25.20
C ASP A 3 -0.91 -15.73 -24.31
N LYS A 4 -0.95 -15.05 -23.16
CA LYS A 4 -2.13 -15.07 -22.28
C LYS A 4 -2.94 -13.78 -22.42
N LYS A 5 -4.26 -13.91 -22.53
CA LYS A 5 -5.19 -12.78 -22.61
C LYS A 5 -5.21 -12.02 -21.27
N GLU A 6 -5.03 -10.71 -21.35
CA GLU A 6 -5.18 -9.81 -20.19
C GLU A 6 -6.64 -9.77 -19.75
N ASN A 7 -6.85 -9.88 -18.44
CA ASN A 7 -8.11 -9.67 -17.77
C ASN A 7 -7.98 -8.50 -16.79
N ILE A 8 -8.56 -7.37 -17.17
CA ILE A 8 -8.50 -6.13 -16.39
C ILE A 8 -9.47 -6.25 -15.21
N LEU A 9 -8.93 -6.27 -13.99
CA LEU A 9 -9.71 -6.37 -12.75
C LEU A 9 -10.20 -5.00 -12.29
N ILE A 10 -9.34 -3.97 -12.44
CA ILE A 10 -9.62 -2.61 -11.98
C ILE A 10 -9.06 -1.63 -13.01
N THR A 11 -9.94 -0.91 -13.69
CA THR A 11 -9.54 0.05 -14.73
C THR A 11 -8.91 1.30 -14.12
N LYS A 12 -8.15 2.02 -14.94
CA LYS A 12 -7.54 3.31 -14.56
C LYS A 12 -8.58 4.29 -14.00
N GLU A 13 -9.74 4.38 -14.63
CA GLU A 13 -10.81 5.30 -14.26
C GLU A 13 -11.40 4.93 -12.89
N ARG A 14 -11.57 3.62 -12.63
CA ARG A 14 -12.04 3.14 -11.32
C ARG A 14 -11.02 3.47 -10.23
N ILE A 15 -9.72 3.26 -10.50
CA ILE A 15 -8.65 3.60 -9.55
C ILE A 15 -8.67 5.10 -9.26
N GLN A 16 -8.66 5.94 -10.30
CA GLN A 16 -8.64 7.39 -10.15
C GLN A 16 -9.85 7.91 -9.35
N ALA A 17 -11.06 7.40 -9.65
CA ALA A 17 -12.27 7.77 -8.91
C ALA A 17 -12.15 7.40 -7.43
N ARG A 18 -11.75 6.15 -7.13
CA ARG A 18 -11.64 5.68 -5.74
C ARG A 18 -10.54 6.40 -4.96
N VAL A 19 -9.39 6.67 -5.59
CA VAL A 19 -8.30 7.43 -4.96
C VAL A 19 -8.75 8.86 -4.64
N SER A 20 -9.52 9.50 -5.52
CA SER A 20 -10.08 10.84 -5.27
C SER A 20 -11.06 10.85 -4.09
N GLU A 21 -11.94 9.85 -4.01
CA GLU A 21 -12.87 9.69 -2.88
C GLU A 21 -12.11 9.50 -1.56
N LEU A 22 -11.10 8.62 -1.57
CA LEU A 22 -10.32 8.30 -0.38
C LEU A 22 -9.45 9.48 0.07
N GLY A 23 -8.89 10.24 -0.88
CA GLY A 23 -8.16 11.48 -0.58
C GLY A 23 -9.05 12.51 0.14
N ALA A 24 -10.32 12.64 -0.26
CA ALA A 24 -11.28 13.50 0.41
C ALA A 24 -11.65 12.99 1.81
N GLU A 25 -11.82 11.68 1.97
CA GLU A 25 -12.06 11.02 3.27
C GLU A 25 -10.90 11.26 4.24
N ILE A 26 -9.67 10.98 3.81
CA ILE A 26 -8.45 11.22 4.60
C ILE A 26 -8.31 12.70 4.94
N SER A 27 -8.56 13.60 3.99
CA SER A 27 -8.50 15.05 4.25
C SER A 27 -9.42 15.48 5.38
N LYS A 28 -10.63 14.89 5.44
CA LYS A 28 -11.59 15.15 6.51
C LYS A 28 -11.11 14.59 7.85
N ASP A 29 -10.66 13.35 7.88
CA ASP A 29 -10.27 12.64 9.10
C ASP A 29 -9.01 13.22 9.76
N TYR A 30 -8.16 13.85 8.95
CA TYR A 30 -6.90 14.45 9.37
C TYR A 30 -6.92 16.00 9.34
N ASN A 31 -8.07 16.62 9.15
CA ASN A 31 -8.18 18.08 9.16
C ASN A 31 -7.67 18.66 10.49
N GLY A 32 -6.69 19.57 10.41
CA GLY A 32 -6.04 20.17 11.58
C GLY A 32 -5.02 19.27 12.31
N LYS A 33 -4.65 18.13 11.72
CA LYS A 33 -3.63 17.20 12.25
C LYS A 33 -2.32 17.30 11.50
N ASN A 34 -1.26 16.76 12.11
CA ASN A 34 0.06 16.64 11.48
C ASN A 34 0.16 15.32 10.73
N LEU A 35 -0.41 15.26 9.52
CA LEU A 35 -0.42 14.05 8.70
C LEU A 35 0.96 13.76 8.11
N TYR A 36 1.45 12.54 8.34
CA TYR A 36 2.62 11.97 7.67
C TYR A 36 2.20 10.74 6.85
N VAL A 37 2.36 10.79 5.53
CA VAL A 37 2.12 9.65 4.65
C VAL A 37 3.44 8.88 4.46
N LEU A 38 3.47 7.64 4.94
CA LEU A 38 4.62 6.74 4.80
C LEU A 38 4.33 5.70 3.71
N SER A 39 4.94 5.86 2.53
CA SER A 39 4.80 4.91 1.41
C SER A 39 5.80 3.76 1.53
N LEU A 40 5.28 2.52 1.47
CA LEU A 40 6.08 1.30 1.46
C LEU A 40 6.56 0.97 0.04
N LEU A 41 7.85 1.14 -0.19
CA LEU A 41 8.46 0.88 -1.48
C LEU A 41 8.73 -0.61 -1.70
N ARG A 42 8.70 -1.09 -2.94
CA ARG A 42 8.55 -0.31 -4.18
C ARG A 42 7.13 -0.22 -4.70
N GLY A 43 6.25 -1.15 -4.33
CA GLY A 43 4.95 -1.33 -4.97
C GLY A 43 4.03 -0.13 -4.87
N SER A 44 3.98 0.51 -3.70
CA SER A 44 3.01 1.57 -3.43
C SER A 44 3.29 2.92 -4.08
N PHE A 45 4.43 3.16 -4.72
CA PHE A 45 4.84 4.52 -5.09
C PHE A 45 3.87 5.23 -6.05
N ILE A 46 3.26 4.51 -7.01
CA ILE A 46 2.27 5.09 -7.93
C ILE A 46 0.99 5.43 -7.18
N TYR A 47 0.48 4.48 -6.38
CA TYR A 47 -0.69 4.69 -5.54
C TYR A 47 -0.50 5.86 -4.58
N ALA A 48 0.63 5.90 -3.87
CA ALA A 48 0.96 6.96 -2.94
C ALA A 48 1.02 8.32 -3.64
N ALA A 49 1.63 8.41 -4.84
CA ALA A 49 1.69 9.66 -5.60
C ALA A 49 0.31 10.18 -6.02
N ASP A 50 -0.60 9.29 -6.42
CA ASP A 50 -1.98 9.66 -6.77
C ASP A 50 -2.80 10.01 -5.53
N LEU A 51 -2.62 9.28 -4.43
CA LEU A 51 -3.30 9.51 -3.16
C LEU A 51 -2.94 10.87 -2.56
N VAL A 52 -1.64 11.17 -2.41
CA VAL A 52 -1.22 12.44 -1.77
C VAL A 52 -1.64 13.68 -2.57
N ARG A 53 -1.74 13.57 -3.91
CA ARG A 53 -2.29 14.64 -4.77
C ARG A 53 -3.79 14.84 -4.58
N SER A 54 -4.49 13.85 -4.04
CA SER A 54 -5.93 13.89 -3.76
C SER A 54 -6.25 14.34 -2.33
N ILE A 55 -5.23 14.55 -1.48
CA ILE A 55 -5.37 15.05 -0.11
C ILE A 55 -5.27 16.58 -0.11
N ASN A 56 -6.26 17.25 0.48
CA ASN A 56 -6.45 18.71 0.43
C ASN A 56 -6.04 19.44 1.74
N ILE A 57 -5.21 18.81 2.55
CA ILE A 57 -4.62 19.37 3.78
C ILE A 57 -3.09 19.29 3.69
N PRO A 58 -2.35 20.06 4.52
CA PRO A 58 -0.89 19.90 4.59
C PRO A 58 -0.50 18.46 4.93
N VAL A 59 0.41 17.89 4.14
CA VAL A 59 0.90 16.52 4.29
C VAL A 59 2.41 16.48 4.14
N LYS A 60 3.08 15.75 5.05
CA LYS A 60 4.48 15.34 4.86
C LYS A 60 4.49 13.93 4.27
N ILE A 61 5.37 13.66 3.32
CA ILE A 61 5.50 12.33 2.70
C ILE A 61 6.91 11.79 2.91
N GLY A 62 7.00 10.51 3.24
CA GLY A 62 8.26 9.77 3.28
C GLY A 62 8.10 8.36 2.73
N PHE A 63 9.24 7.66 2.67
CA PHE A 63 9.33 6.34 2.06
C PHE A 63 10.14 5.41 2.95
N MET A 64 9.72 4.15 3.01
CA MET A 64 10.44 3.06 3.68
C MET A 64 10.56 1.89 2.71
N THR A 65 11.67 1.16 2.77
CA THR A 65 11.80 -0.14 2.09
C THR A 65 12.02 -1.23 3.11
N THR A 66 11.25 -2.31 3.02
CA THR A 66 11.47 -3.54 3.79
C THR A 66 11.80 -4.70 2.86
N SER A 67 12.52 -5.69 3.38
CA SER A 67 12.66 -7.00 2.75
C SER A 67 12.09 -8.08 3.65
N SER A 68 11.31 -9.01 3.11
CA SER A 68 10.99 -10.25 3.81
C SER A 68 12.20 -11.19 3.77
N TYR A 69 12.51 -11.87 4.87
CA TYR A 69 13.46 -12.97 4.85
C TYR A 69 12.80 -14.18 4.19
N GLY A 70 13.43 -14.78 3.17
CA GLY A 70 12.95 -15.99 2.48
C GLY A 70 13.05 -15.86 0.96
N ASP A 71 13.88 -16.69 0.34
CA ASP A 71 14.22 -16.65 -1.09
C ASP A 71 13.10 -17.17 -2.04
N ASN A 72 11.87 -17.34 -1.56
CA ASN A 72 10.73 -17.82 -2.36
C ASN A 72 9.40 -17.32 -1.78
N GLU A 73 8.29 -17.49 -2.52
CA GLU A 73 6.91 -16.99 -2.36
C GLU A 73 6.22 -17.12 -0.98
N THR A 74 6.95 -17.51 0.07
CA THR A 74 6.52 -17.58 1.46
C THR A 74 7.41 -16.72 2.35
N SER A 75 6.84 -15.70 2.99
CA SER A 75 7.58 -14.92 3.99
C SER A 75 7.92 -15.79 5.21
N SER A 76 9.16 -15.74 5.68
CA SER A 76 9.58 -16.41 6.93
C SER A 76 8.99 -15.78 8.20
N GLY A 77 8.07 -14.82 8.05
CA GLY A 77 7.53 -14.01 9.15
C GLY A 77 8.49 -12.92 9.66
N LYS A 78 9.77 -12.93 9.25
CA LYS A 78 10.75 -11.90 9.63
C LYS A 78 10.84 -10.83 8.54
N VAL A 79 10.61 -9.59 8.93
CA VAL A 79 10.71 -8.40 8.08
C VAL A 79 11.96 -7.63 8.51
N LYS A 80 12.77 -7.20 7.54
CA LYS A 80 13.95 -6.34 7.77
C LYS A 80 13.71 -4.98 7.15
N ILE A 81 14.06 -3.92 7.86
CA ILE A 81 14.14 -2.57 7.30
C ILE A 81 15.44 -2.46 6.50
N ILE A 82 15.32 -2.06 5.24
CA ILE A 82 16.47 -1.79 4.35
C ILE A 82 16.81 -0.31 4.35
N ASN A 83 15.78 0.53 4.22
CA ASN A 83 15.88 1.97 4.37
C ASN A 83 14.74 2.39 5.29
N ASP A 84 15.11 2.99 6.41
CA ASP A 84 14.18 3.47 7.42
C ASP A 84 13.69 4.90 7.11
N ILE A 85 12.78 5.39 7.94
CA ILE A 85 12.23 6.75 7.89
C ILE A 85 13.33 7.73 8.34
N PRO A 86 13.80 8.64 7.46
CA PRO A 86 14.86 9.59 7.83
C PRO A 86 14.33 10.78 8.65
N ASP A 87 13.02 10.97 8.69
CA ASP A 87 12.35 12.07 9.37
C ASP A 87 12.08 11.77 10.84
N ASP A 88 12.08 12.81 11.67
CA ASP A 88 11.43 12.75 12.99
C ASP A 88 9.90 12.79 12.79
N ILE A 89 9.25 11.72 13.25
CA ILE A 89 7.80 11.51 13.18
C ILE A 89 7.15 11.46 14.57
N GLU A 90 7.87 11.82 15.64
CA GLU A 90 7.30 11.89 16.99
C GLU A 90 6.09 12.84 16.99
N GLY A 91 4.95 12.34 17.47
CA GLY A 91 3.69 13.10 17.52
C GLY A 91 2.97 13.30 16.19
N TYR A 92 3.47 12.80 15.05
CA TYR A 92 2.73 12.82 13.78
C TYR A 92 1.64 11.76 13.75
N ASP A 93 0.53 12.05 13.07
CA ASP A 93 -0.46 11.05 12.71
C ASP A 93 -0.03 10.38 11.40
N VAL A 94 0.50 9.16 11.50
CA VAL A 94 1.14 8.46 10.38
C VAL A 94 0.13 7.57 9.66
N LEU A 95 0.02 7.76 8.35
CA LEU A 95 -0.73 6.91 7.44
C LEU A 95 0.25 6.05 6.63
N VAL A 96 0.35 4.76 6.97
CA VAL A 96 1.17 3.78 6.25
C VAL A 96 0.44 3.37 4.98
N VAL A 97 1.05 3.63 3.83
CA VAL A 97 0.49 3.38 2.50
C VAL A 97 1.19 2.21 1.83
N ASP A 98 0.42 1.22 1.39
CA ASP A 98 0.93 0.06 0.62
C ASP A 98 0.07 -0.23 -0.63
N ASP A 99 0.62 -0.95 -1.61
CA ASP A 99 -0.14 -1.34 -2.81
C ASP A 99 -1.07 -2.53 -2.53
N ILE A 100 -0.63 -3.50 -1.72
CA ILE A 100 -1.42 -4.68 -1.40
C ILE A 100 -1.16 -5.20 0.01
N VAL A 101 -2.21 -5.63 0.69
CA VAL A 101 -2.08 -6.32 1.98
C VAL A 101 -2.66 -7.74 1.90
N ASP A 102 -1.79 -8.74 2.06
CA ASP A 102 -2.10 -10.15 1.89
C ASP A 102 -2.13 -10.93 3.22
N THR A 103 -0.97 -11.35 3.74
CA THR A 103 -0.80 -12.00 5.03
C THR A 103 -0.94 -11.02 6.19
N GLY A 104 -0.72 -9.72 5.93
CA GLY A 104 -0.68 -8.65 6.93
C GLY A 104 0.61 -8.56 7.74
N ILE A 105 1.58 -9.46 7.51
CA ILE A 105 2.82 -9.55 8.31
C ILE A 105 3.67 -8.29 8.18
N THR A 106 3.94 -7.84 6.96
CA THR A 106 4.73 -6.63 6.69
C THR A 106 4.05 -5.38 7.24
N MET A 107 2.76 -5.21 6.95
CA MET A 107 1.97 -4.08 7.44
C MET A 107 1.99 -4.02 8.99
N ASN A 108 1.74 -5.15 9.66
CA ASN A 108 1.79 -5.22 11.12
C ASN A 108 3.18 -4.88 11.68
N PHE A 109 4.24 -5.39 11.06
CA PHE A 109 5.62 -5.06 11.45
C PHE A 109 5.88 -3.55 11.33
N VAL A 110 5.53 -2.94 10.19
CA VAL A 110 5.73 -1.51 9.96
C VAL A 110 4.91 -0.67 10.93
N ILE A 111 3.64 -1.01 11.16
CA ILE A 111 2.79 -0.30 12.14
C ILE A 111 3.45 -0.30 13.52
N ASN A 112 3.98 -1.43 13.97
CA ASN A 112 4.64 -1.53 15.27
C ASN A 112 5.97 -0.76 15.31
N HIS A 113 6.74 -0.76 14.22
CA HIS A 113 7.94 0.05 14.09
C HIS A 113 7.63 1.55 14.19
N VAL A 114 6.65 2.03 13.42
CA VAL A 114 6.20 3.44 13.45
C VAL A 114 5.69 3.85 14.84
N LYS A 115 4.93 2.98 15.52
CA LYS A 115 4.52 3.20 16.92
C LYS A 115 5.73 3.31 17.86
N SER A 116 6.77 2.51 17.66
CA SER A 116 8.00 2.58 18.48
C SER A 116 8.77 3.89 18.30
N LEU A 117 8.59 4.57 17.16
CA LEU A 117 9.10 5.92 16.88
C LEU A 117 8.20 7.03 17.48
N LYS A 118 7.23 6.66 18.33
CA LYS A 118 6.31 7.57 19.04
C LYS A 118 5.44 8.44 18.13
N ALA A 119 4.99 7.89 17.01
CA ALA A 119 3.92 8.50 16.23
C ALA A 119 2.67 8.75 17.10
N GLY A 120 1.99 9.88 16.89
CA GLY A 120 0.78 10.26 17.62
C GLY A 120 -0.40 9.33 17.34
N SER A 121 -0.52 8.86 16.10
CA SER A 121 -1.38 7.75 15.72
C SER A 121 -0.79 7.02 14.51
N VAL A 122 -1.22 5.78 14.28
CA VAL A 122 -0.81 4.99 13.12
C VAL A 122 -2.04 4.32 12.51
N LYS A 123 -2.32 4.63 11.24
CA LYS A 123 -3.33 3.97 10.41
C LYS A 123 -2.70 3.42 9.15
N SER A 124 -3.42 2.53 8.48
CA SER A 124 -3.01 1.86 7.25
C SER A 124 -3.96 2.17 6.09
N CYS A 125 -3.41 2.31 4.90
CA CYS A 125 -4.14 2.65 3.69
C CYS A 125 -3.61 1.85 2.50
N VAL A 126 -4.47 1.05 1.89
CA VAL A 126 -4.05 0.12 0.83
C VAL A 126 -4.86 0.30 -0.44
N LEU A 127 -4.22 0.09 -1.58
CA LEU A 127 -4.94 -0.01 -2.84
C LEU A 127 -5.73 -1.32 -2.88
N LEU A 128 -5.09 -2.46 -2.60
CA LEU A 128 -5.70 -3.78 -2.69
C LEU A 128 -5.67 -4.49 -1.33
N ASP A 129 -6.78 -5.13 -0.96
CA ASP A 129 -6.84 -6.02 0.20
C ASP A 129 -7.27 -7.43 -0.21
N LYS A 130 -6.62 -8.43 0.38
CA LYS A 130 -6.91 -9.87 0.24
C LYS A 130 -7.19 -10.51 1.60
N PRO A 131 -8.38 -10.29 2.19
CA PRO A 131 -8.71 -10.77 3.53
C PRO A 131 -8.55 -12.28 3.71
N GLU A 132 -8.82 -13.08 2.67
CA GLU A 132 -8.76 -14.54 2.69
C GLU A 132 -7.35 -15.11 2.90
N ARG A 133 -6.29 -14.31 2.66
CA ARG A 133 -4.89 -14.72 2.89
C ARG A 133 -4.36 -14.30 4.25
N ARG A 134 -5.17 -13.61 5.04
CA ARG A 134 -4.72 -12.94 6.26
C ARG A 134 -4.25 -13.96 7.31
N LYS A 135 -3.09 -13.69 7.91
CA LYS A 135 -2.50 -14.51 8.99
C LYS A 135 -2.53 -13.83 10.36
N LEU A 136 -2.86 -12.55 10.40
CA LEU A 136 -2.89 -11.71 11.59
C LEU A 136 -4.23 -10.98 11.67
N ASP A 137 -4.70 -10.65 12.86
CA ASP A 137 -5.87 -9.79 13.01
C ASP A 137 -5.51 -8.34 12.63
N LEU A 138 -5.60 -8.05 11.34
CA LEU A 138 -5.27 -6.76 10.75
C LEU A 138 -6.27 -6.45 9.64
N THR A 139 -7.00 -5.36 9.81
CA THR A 139 -7.88 -4.80 8.78
C THR A 139 -7.33 -3.42 8.43
N PRO A 140 -7.05 -3.13 7.14
CA PRO A 140 -6.63 -1.80 6.73
C PRO A 140 -7.67 -0.74 7.11
N ASP A 141 -7.25 0.38 7.67
CA ASP A 141 -8.16 1.47 8.04
C ASP A 141 -8.82 2.09 6.80
N TYR A 142 -8.07 2.15 5.71
CA TYR A 142 -8.52 2.62 4.41
C TYR A 142 -8.17 1.58 3.34
N CYS A 143 -9.14 1.25 2.50
CA CYS A 143 -8.96 0.31 1.39
C CYS A 143 -9.66 0.84 0.14
N CYS A 144 -8.97 0.78 -1.01
CA CYS A 144 -9.60 1.09 -2.29
C CYS A 144 -10.45 -0.08 -2.80
N PHE A 145 -9.87 -1.29 -2.87
CA PHE A 145 -10.53 -2.47 -3.46
C PHE A 145 -10.20 -3.76 -2.72
N HIS A 146 -11.23 -4.57 -2.45
CA HIS A 146 -11.06 -5.97 -2.09
C HIS A 146 -10.95 -6.81 -3.37
N ILE A 147 -9.98 -7.71 -3.42
CA ILE A 147 -9.78 -8.62 -4.55
C ILE A 147 -9.70 -10.07 -4.05
N PRO A 148 -10.09 -11.06 -4.86
CA PRO A 148 -9.87 -12.47 -4.52
C PRO A 148 -8.37 -12.82 -4.51
N ASP A 149 -8.04 -14.03 -4.06
CA ASP A 149 -6.66 -14.51 -4.07
C ASP A 149 -6.21 -14.90 -5.48
N VAL A 150 -5.94 -13.90 -6.29
CA VAL A 150 -5.40 -14.01 -7.64
C VAL A 150 -4.12 -13.22 -7.76
N PHE A 151 -3.17 -13.71 -8.54
CA PHE A 151 -1.98 -12.93 -8.86
C PHE A 151 -2.37 -11.69 -9.67
N VAL A 152 -1.82 -10.52 -9.33
CA VAL A 152 -2.16 -9.23 -9.94
C VAL A 152 -0.91 -8.40 -10.21
N VAL A 153 -0.96 -7.61 -11.27
CA VAL A 153 0.10 -6.68 -11.68
C VAL A 153 -0.49 -5.36 -12.17
N GLY A 154 0.38 -4.37 -12.39
CA GLY A 154 -0.01 -3.05 -12.85
C GLY A 154 -0.22 -2.08 -11.70
N TYR A 155 -0.21 -0.79 -12.02
CA TYR A 155 -0.37 0.32 -11.08
C TYR A 155 0.57 0.22 -9.85
N GLY A 156 1.84 -0.04 -10.12
CA GLY A 156 2.87 -0.23 -9.10
C GLY A 156 3.16 -1.70 -8.76
N LEU A 157 2.19 -2.61 -8.91
CA LEU A 157 2.40 -4.05 -8.73
C LEU A 157 3.20 -4.66 -9.89
N ASN A 158 3.98 -5.71 -9.62
CA ASN A 158 4.96 -6.26 -10.56
C ASN A 158 4.90 -7.77 -10.74
N TYR A 159 5.43 -8.22 -11.88
CA TYR A 159 5.89 -9.59 -12.10
C TYR A 159 7.33 -9.54 -12.60
N GLY A 160 8.25 -10.16 -11.86
CA GLY A 160 9.68 -9.90 -12.02
C GLY A 160 9.97 -8.40 -11.86
N ASP A 161 10.68 -7.79 -12.81
CA ASP A 161 10.99 -6.36 -12.81
C ASP A 161 9.99 -5.48 -13.60
N TYR A 162 8.92 -6.07 -14.13
CA TYR A 162 8.05 -5.43 -15.13
C TYR A 162 6.64 -5.11 -14.63
N TYR A 163 5.87 -4.44 -15.49
CA TYR A 163 4.44 -4.13 -15.38
C TYR A 163 4.02 -3.04 -14.40
N ARG A 164 4.91 -2.52 -13.53
CA ARG A 164 4.56 -1.45 -12.59
C ARG A 164 3.96 -0.21 -13.26
N ASN A 165 4.37 0.08 -14.50
CA ASN A 165 3.95 1.24 -15.29
C ASN A 165 2.57 1.13 -15.94
N VAL A 166 1.92 -0.03 -15.89
CA VAL A 166 0.57 -0.21 -16.48
C VAL A 166 -0.44 0.59 -15.65
N PRO A 167 -1.35 1.38 -16.25
CA PRO A 167 -2.19 2.32 -15.50
C PRO A 167 -3.43 1.70 -14.85
N TYR A 168 -3.55 0.37 -14.87
CA TYR A 168 -4.67 -0.40 -14.35
C TYR A 168 -4.16 -1.68 -13.67
N VAL A 169 -5.00 -2.33 -12.88
CA VAL A 169 -4.68 -3.62 -12.25
C VAL A 169 -5.30 -4.74 -13.07
N PHE A 170 -4.48 -5.73 -13.43
CA PHE A 170 -4.93 -6.86 -14.25
C PHE A 170 -4.26 -8.17 -13.80
N ASN A 171 -4.81 -9.27 -14.30
CA ASN A 171 -4.17 -10.57 -14.30
C ASN A 171 -4.30 -11.21 -15.69
N TRP A 172 -3.79 -12.43 -15.85
CA TRP A 172 -3.93 -13.19 -17.09
C TRP A 172 -5.00 -14.26 -16.92
N GLU A 173 -5.88 -14.43 -17.92
CA GLU A 173 -6.84 -15.54 -17.95
C GLU A 173 -6.07 -16.87 -18.01
N GLU A 174 -6.51 -17.86 -17.21
CA GLU A 174 -6.12 -19.25 -17.44
C GLU A 174 -6.86 -19.75 -18.68
N LYS A 175 -6.16 -20.49 -19.56
CA LYS A 175 -6.77 -21.11 -20.73
C LYS A 175 -7.70 -22.24 -20.32
#